data_AF-A0A4U7F9N4-F1
#
_entry.id   AF-A0A4U7F9N4-F1
#
_cell.length_a   1.000
_cell.length_b   1.000
_cell.length_c   1.000
_cell.angle_alpha   90.00
_cell.angle_beta   90.00
_cell.angle_gamma   90.00
#
_symmetry.space_group_name_H-M   'P 1'
#
loop_
_entity.id
_entity.type
_entity.pdbx_description
1 polymer ?
#
loop_
_entity_poly.entity_id
_entity_poly.type
_entity_poly.pdbx_seq_one_letter_code
_entity_poly.pdbx_strand_id
1 'polypeptide(L)'
;MADSYRGVFGAIPYAIRHTDSWTMRVYGVVGALAAGLIATVVTLALVVWMAETADVQGGTFLFSRSLYVIAGFAAVAPLLAPLLFVARRHRRGDPVKPGYDRKLAYGGFLFLASLYAGLVISAPAELREPTESAVVGALYALPRPAGIVPPVAAAAVVFAVHYRLRVTDDGAADDAGGTGEPPTSADDTAIDDD
;
A
#
# COMPACT_ATOMS: atom_id res chain seq x y z
N MET A 1 -20.52 23.78 -2.05
CA MET A 1 -19.66 22.96 -1.16
C MET A 1 -19.63 21.51 -1.62
N ALA A 2 -18.87 21.21 -2.67
CA ALA A 2 -18.71 19.84 -3.18
C ALA A 2 -17.32 19.62 -3.79
N ASP A 3 -16.25 19.97 -3.07
CA ASP A 3 -14.89 19.49 -3.40
C ASP A 3 -14.54 18.18 -2.65
N SER A 4 -15.57 17.51 -2.17
CA SER A 4 -15.45 16.27 -1.41
C SER A 4 -15.65 15.06 -2.32
N TYR A 5 -14.63 14.19 -2.34
CA TYR A 5 -14.61 12.83 -2.90
C TYR A 5 -14.38 12.68 -4.42
N ARG A 6 -13.11 12.58 -4.83
CA ARG A 6 -12.71 11.73 -5.97
C ARG A 6 -12.26 10.32 -5.57
N GLY A 7 -12.55 9.88 -4.34
CA GLY A 7 -12.26 8.51 -3.89
C GLY A 7 -10.83 8.03 -4.18
N VAL A 8 -10.68 6.72 -4.45
CA VAL A 8 -9.42 6.08 -4.88
C VAL A 8 -8.85 6.71 -6.16
N PHE A 9 -9.73 7.08 -7.10
CA PHE A 9 -9.34 7.60 -8.42
C PHE A 9 -8.69 9.00 -8.35
N GLY A 10 -9.01 9.80 -7.33
CA GLY A 10 -8.35 11.08 -7.05
C GLY A 10 -7.10 10.94 -6.20
N ALA A 11 -7.06 9.94 -5.31
CA ALA A 11 -5.95 9.76 -4.38
C ALA A 11 -4.64 9.39 -5.09
N ILE A 12 -4.71 8.58 -6.15
CA ILE A 12 -3.53 8.16 -6.95
C ILE A 12 -2.83 9.36 -7.61
N PRO A 13 -3.49 10.17 -8.47
CA PRO A 13 -2.83 11.32 -9.10
C PRO A 13 -2.45 12.39 -8.08
N TYR A 14 -3.18 12.50 -6.97
CA TYR A 14 -2.83 13.42 -5.88
C TYR A 14 -1.52 13.04 -5.19
N ALA A 15 -1.36 11.76 -4.81
CA ALA A 15 -0.14 11.24 -4.18
C ALA A 15 1.09 11.45 -5.07
N ILE A 16 0.98 11.19 -6.37
CA ILE A 16 2.08 11.34 -7.33
C ILE A 16 2.51 12.81 -7.48
N ARG A 17 1.55 13.74 -7.47
CA ARG A 17 1.82 15.18 -7.62
C ARG A 17 2.43 15.82 -6.37
N HIS A 18 1.99 15.42 -5.18
CA HIS A 18 2.38 16.06 -3.92
C HIS A 18 3.53 15.36 -3.19
N THR A 19 3.96 14.18 -3.63
CA THR A 19 5.16 13.53 -3.09
C THR A 19 6.44 14.17 -3.62
N ASP A 20 7.41 14.41 -2.73
CA ASP A 20 8.76 14.85 -3.08
C ASP A 20 9.68 13.67 -3.45
N SER A 21 9.28 12.44 -3.09
CA SER A 21 10.07 11.23 -3.36
C SER A 21 9.84 10.68 -4.76
N TRP A 22 10.90 10.63 -5.57
CA TRP A 22 10.86 10.00 -6.91
C TRP A 22 10.47 8.52 -6.84
N THR A 23 10.96 7.77 -5.85
CA THR A 23 10.60 6.35 -5.64
C THR A 23 9.10 6.17 -5.46
N MET A 24 8.46 7.09 -4.73
CA MET A 24 7.00 7.07 -4.53
C MET A 24 6.23 7.43 -5.79
N ARG A 25 6.76 8.32 -6.66
CA ARG A 25 6.16 8.61 -7.96
C ARG A 25 6.19 7.39 -8.88
N VAL A 26 7.35 6.72 -8.98
CA VAL A 26 7.49 5.49 -9.78
C VAL A 26 6.57 4.40 -9.24
N TYR A 27 6.58 4.17 -7.93
CA TYR A 27 5.65 3.24 -7.31
C TYR A 27 4.20 3.61 -7.56
N GLY A 28 3.86 4.90 -7.51
CA GLY A 28 2.52 5.40 -7.79
C GLY A 28 2.00 4.97 -9.15
N VAL A 29 2.84 5.06 -10.18
CA VAL A 29 2.50 4.62 -11.54
C VAL A 29 2.45 3.09 -11.63
N VAL A 30 3.50 2.40 -11.20
CA VAL A 30 3.61 0.94 -11.30
C VAL A 30 2.52 0.23 -10.48
N GLY A 31 2.31 0.68 -9.25
CA GLY A 31 1.30 0.14 -8.34
C GLY A 31 -0.12 0.39 -8.83
N ALA A 32 -0.42 1.56 -9.40
CA ALA A 32 -1.72 1.84 -9.99
C ALA A 32 -2.00 0.99 -11.23
N LEU A 33 -1.00 0.82 -12.11
CA LEU A 33 -1.10 -0.06 -13.28
C LEU A 33 -1.30 -1.52 -12.86
N ALA A 34 -0.52 -2.00 -11.89
CA ALA A 34 -0.65 -3.35 -11.36
C ALA A 34 -2.01 -3.57 -10.69
N ALA A 35 -2.51 -2.60 -9.92
CA ALA A 35 -3.84 -2.68 -9.31
C ALA A 35 -4.95 -2.73 -10.37
N GLY A 36 -4.85 -1.91 -11.42
CA GLY A 36 -5.78 -1.94 -12.56
C GLY A 36 -5.75 -3.27 -13.31
N LEU A 37 -4.55 -3.82 -13.56
CA LEU A 37 -4.39 -5.13 -14.18
C LEU A 37 -5.01 -6.24 -13.32
N ILE A 38 -4.70 -6.29 -12.03
CA ILE A 38 -5.25 -7.28 -11.09
C ILE A 38 -6.78 -7.16 -11.06
N ALA A 39 -7.32 -5.96 -10.89
CA ALA A 39 -8.77 -5.75 -10.89
C ALA A 39 -9.41 -6.21 -12.20
N THR A 40 -8.76 -5.97 -13.34
CA THR A 40 -9.24 -6.42 -14.66
C THR A 40 -9.24 -7.94 -14.76
N VAL A 41 -8.13 -8.59 -14.42
CA VAL A 41 -8.00 -10.06 -14.46
C VAL A 41 -9.01 -10.71 -13.52
N VAL A 42 -9.15 -10.22 -12.29
CA VAL A 42 -10.11 -10.76 -11.31
C VAL A 42 -11.55 -10.55 -11.79
N THR A 43 -11.85 -9.40 -12.41
CA THR A 43 -13.19 -9.14 -13.00
C THR A 43 -13.47 -10.07 -14.18
N LEU A 44 -12.51 -10.28 -15.08
CA LEU A 44 -12.66 -11.23 -16.19
C LEU A 44 -12.81 -12.67 -15.67
N ALA A 45 -12.01 -13.05 -14.66
CA ALA A 45 -12.13 -14.35 -14.02
C ALA A 45 -13.52 -14.54 -13.40
N LEU A 46 -14.08 -13.50 -12.75
CA LEU A 46 -15.47 -13.50 -12.27
C LEU A 46 -16.47 -13.72 -13.40
N VAL A 47 -16.30 -13.04 -14.54
CA VAL A 47 -17.21 -13.18 -15.70
C VAL A 47 -17.16 -14.60 -16.28
N VAL A 48 -15.96 -15.14 -16.51
CA VAL A 48 -15.77 -16.53 -16.98
C VAL A 48 -16.37 -17.51 -15.98
N TRP A 49 -16.10 -17.28 -14.70
CA TRP A 49 -16.62 -18.11 -13.63
C TRP A 49 -18.15 -18.11 -13.56
N MET A 50 -18.80 -16.95 -13.75
CA MET A 50 -20.26 -16.83 -13.85
C MET A 50 -20.83 -17.57 -15.07
N ALA A 51 -20.14 -17.51 -16.21
CA ALA A 51 -20.55 -18.22 -17.42
C ALA A 51 -20.52 -19.74 -17.23
N GLU A 52 -19.48 -20.28 -16.58
CA GLU A 52 -19.39 -21.72 -16.25
C GLU A 52 -20.48 -22.19 -15.27
N THR A 53 -21.04 -21.29 -14.45
CA THR A 53 -22.13 -21.60 -13.51
C THR A 53 -23.53 -21.53 -14.11
N ALA A 54 -23.70 -21.03 -15.34
CA ALA A 54 -25.02 -20.78 -15.92
C ALA A 54 -25.89 -22.05 -16.03
N ASP A 55 -25.28 -23.23 -16.17
CA ASP A 55 -25.97 -24.53 -16.26
C ASP A 55 -26.05 -25.31 -14.92
N VAL A 56 -25.61 -24.73 -13.79
CA VAL A 56 -25.55 -25.43 -12.50
C VAL A 56 -26.77 -25.09 -11.62
N GLN A 57 -27.50 -26.12 -11.20
CA GLN A 57 -28.69 -25.99 -10.34
C GLN A 57 -28.31 -25.44 -8.94
N GLY A 58 -28.92 -24.32 -8.53
CA GLY A 58 -28.50 -23.52 -7.38
C GLY A 58 -28.61 -24.19 -5.99
N GLY A 59 -27.76 -23.78 -5.04
CA GLY A 59 -27.68 -24.30 -3.66
C GLY A 59 -26.45 -23.79 -2.88
N THR A 60 -26.08 -24.43 -1.76
CA THR A 60 -24.89 -24.11 -0.92
C THR A 60 -23.56 -24.10 -1.70
N PHE A 61 -23.50 -24.78 -2.86
CA PHE A 61 -22.37 -24.72 -3.80
C PHE A 61 -22.06 -23.30 -4.31
N LEU A 62 -23.06 -22.42 -4.44
CA LEU A 62 -22.83 -21.03 -4.86
C LEU A 62 -22.21 -20.16 -3.74
N PHE A 63 -22.48 -20.49 -2.47
CA PHE A 63 -21.97 -19.73 -1.31
C PHE A 63 -20.46 -19.93 -1.09
N SER A 64 -19.97 -21.17 -1.18
CA SER A 64 -18.52 -21.43 -1.09
C SER A 64 -17.75 -20.84 -2.27
N ARG A 65 -18.41 -20.63 -3.41
CA ARG A 65 -17.76 -20.29 -4.68
C ARG A 65 -17.64 -18.77 -4.87
N SER A 66 -18.56 -17.97 -4.28
CA SER A 66 -18.46 -16.49 -4.24
C SER A 66 -17.34 -15.94 -3.35
N LEU A 67 -16.88 -16.70 -2.35
CA LEU A 67 -15.74 -16.33 -1.49
C LEU A 67 -14.40 -16.16 -2.26
N TYR A 68 -14.22 -16.87 -3.37
CA TYR A 68 -12.99 -16.78 -4.18
C TYR A 68 -12.78 -15.40 -4.82
N VAL A 69 -13.87 -14.70 -5.12
CA VAL A 69 -13.84 -13.35 -5.69
C VAL A 69 -13.23 -12.35 -4.71
N ILE A 70 -13.56 -12.51 -3.43
CA ILE A 70 -13.07 -11.65 -2.35
C ILE A 70 -11.55 -11.77 -2.22
N ALA A 71 -11.01 -12.98 -2.37
CA ALA A 71 -9.57 -13.23 -2.29
C ALA A 71 -8.79 -12.51 -3.40
N GLY A 72 -9.31 -12.47 -4.63
CA GLY A 72 -8.68 -11.76 -5.75
C GLY A 72 -8.63 -10.25 -5.53
N PHE A 73 -9.73 -9.65 -5.07
CA PHE A 73 -9.77 -8.21 -4.78
C PHE A 73 -9.03 -7.82 -3.50
N ALA A 74 -8.86 -8.74 -2.54
CA ALA A 74 -8.13 -8.47 -1.30
C ALA A 74 -6.68 -8.02 -1.55
N ALA A 75 -6.03 -8.49 -2.62
CA ALA A 75 -4.67 -8.08 -2.99
C ALA A 75 -4.57 -6.61 -3.43
N VAL A 76 -5.66 -6.00 -3.91
CA VAL A 76 -5.66 -4.61 -4.40
C VAL A 76 -5.49 -3.62 -3.26
N ALA A 77 -6.06 -3.90 -2.09
CA ALA A 77 -6.05 -2.96 -0.98
C ALA A 77 -4.65 -2.69 -0.41
N PRO A 78 -3.82 -3.70 -0.06
CA PRO A 78 -2.44 -3.47 0.37
C PRO A 78 -1.56 -2.87 -0.74
N LEU A 79 -1.87 -3.16 -2.01
CA LEU A 79 -1.17 -2.57 -3.15
C LEU A 79 -1.45 -1.06 -3.28
N LEU A 80 -2.65 -0.60 -2.99
CA LEU A 80 -2.99 0.82 -3.03
C LEU A 80 -2.68 1.54 -1.70
N ALA A 81 -2.52 0.80 -0.60
CA ALA A 81 -2.36 1.36 0.74
C ALA A 81 -1.22 2.40 0.84
N PRO A 82 0.00 2.20 0.31
CA PRO A 82 1.04 3.22 0.40
C PRO A 82 0.64 4.54 -0.28
N LEU A 83 -0.01 4.48 -1.45
CA LEU A 83 -0.51 5.68 -2.16
C LEU A 83 -1.58 6.39 -1.33
N LEU A 84 -2.53 5.63 -0.77
CA LEU A 84 -3.61 6.19 0.04
C LEU A 84 -3.08 6.83 1.33
N PHE A 85 -2.09 6.23 1.98
CA PHE A 85 -1.46 6.79 3.17
C PHE A 85 -0.68 8.07 2.86
N VAL A 86 0.06 8.12 1.75
CA VAL A 86 0.77 9.32 1.32
C VAL A 86 -0.21 10.43 0.93
N ALA A 87 -1.24 10.12 0.15
CA ALA A 87 -2.28 11.07 -0.22
C ALA A 87 -2.99 11.64 1.03
N ARG A 88 -3.38 10.77 1.96
CA ARG A 88 -4.08 11.17 3.19
C ARG A 88 -3.23 12.15 4.01
N ARG A 89 -1.94 11.87 4.21
CA ARG A 89 -1.10 12.74 5.04
C ARG A 89 -0.92 14.12 4.41
N HIS A 90 -0.69 14.19 3.10
CA HIS A 90 -0.49 15.47 2.41
C HIS A 90 -1.77 16.30 2.40
N ARG A 91 -2.93 15.63 2.35
CA ARG A 91 -4.23 16.30 2.42
C ARG A 91 -4.61 16.78 3.82
N ARG A 92 -4.03 16.20 4.88
CA ARG A 92 -4.33 16.52 6.27
C ARG A 92 -3.22 17.30 6.98
N GLY A 93 -2.03 17.37 6.40
CA GLY A 93 -0.84 17.92 7.05
C GLY A 93 -0.31 17.04 8.19
N ASP A 94 -0.61 15.73 8.20
CA ASP A 94 -0.21 14.85 9.31
C ASP A 94 1.33 14.79 9.41
N PRO A 95 1.93 15.09 10.59
CA PRO A 95 3.38 15.06 10.76
C PRO A 95 3.93 13.63 10.68
N VAL A 96 5.03 13.47 9.95
CA VAL A 96 5.69 12.17 9.74
C VAL A 96 7.21 12.31 9.80
N LYS A 97 7.88 11.20 10.15
CA LYS A 97 9.34 11.14 10.18
C LYS A 97 9.95 11.31 8.77
N PRO A 98 11.19 11.82 8.65
CA PRO A 98 11.89 11.96 7.38
C PRO A 98 11.94 10.64 6.59
N GLY A 99 11.76 10.75 5.26
CA GLY A 99 11.82 9.61 4.34
C GLY A 99 10.58 8.71 4.34
N TYR A 100 9.48 9.12 5.00
CA TYR A 100 8.21 8.38 5.04
C TYR A 100 7.73 7.92 3.65
N ASP A 101 7.69 8.82 2.65
CA ASP A 101 7.27 8.48 1.28
C ASP A 101 8.09 7.36 0.67
N ARG A 102 9.42 7.46 0.82
CA ARG A 102 10.35 6.50 0.23
C ARG A 102 10.22 5.14 0.89
N LYS A 103 10.10 5.09 2.22
CA LYS A 103 9.95 3.83 2.97
C LYS A 103 8.63 3.14 2.67
N LEU A 104 7.54 3.91 2.52
CA LEU A 104 6.26 3.35 2.07
C LEU A 104 6.32 2.82 0.63
N ALA A 105 7.00 3.51 -0.28
CA ALA A 105 7.20 3.03 -1.64
C ALA A 105 7.98 1.69 -1.66
N TYR A 106 9.02 1.54 -0.84
CA TYR A 106 9.73 0.26 -0.70
C TYR A 106 8.81 -0.85 -0.18
N GLY A 107 7.97 -0.58 0.81
CA GLY A 107 6.97 -1.53 1.27
C GLY A 107 5.99 -1.93 0.16
N GLY A 108 5.59 -0.98 -0.67
CA GLY A 108 4.74 -1.21 -1.84
C GLY A 108 5.39 -2.10 -2.90
N PHE A 109 6.66 -1.85 -3.24
CA PHE A 109 7.42 -2.72 -4.16
C PHE A 109 7.67 -4.10 -3.56
N LEU A 110 7.94 -4.19 -2.25
CA LEU A 110 8.04 -5.45 -1.53
C LEU A 110 6.73 -6.25 -1.64
N PHE A 111 5.58 -5.58 -1.52
CA PHE A 111 4.27 -6.21 -1.71
C PHE A 111 4.12 -6.77 -3.14
N LEU A 112 4.47 -6.00 -4.18
CA LEU A 112 4.47 -6.49 -5.56
C LEU A 112 5.38 -7.72 -5.77
N ALA A 113 6.61 -7.67 -5.25
CA ALA A 113 7.54 -8.80 -5.32
C ALA A 113 6.98 -10.02 -4.57
N SER A 114 6.31 -9.81 -3.44
CA SER A 114 5.70 -10.88 -2.66
C SER A 114 4.48 -11.50 -3.34
N LEU A 115 3.70 -10.72 -4.10
CA LEU A 115 2.63 -11.28 -4.94
C LEU A 115 3.22 -12.21 -6.00
N TYR A 116 4.30 -11.79 -6.67
CA TYR A 116 4.99 -12.65 -7.63
C TYR A 116 5.52 -13.92 -6.98
N ALA A 117 6.18 -13.82 -5.82
CA ALA A 117 6.63 -15.00 -5.07
C ALA A 117 5.46 -15.93 -4.69
N GLY A 118 4.33 -15.37 -4.25
CA GLY A 118 3.12 -16.14 -3.95
C GLY A 118 2.58 -16.89 -5.17
N LEU A 119 2.57 -16.26 -6.34
CA LEU A 119 2.21 -16.91 -7.61
C LEU A 119 3.15 -18.07 -7.93
N VAL A 120 4.46 -17.88 -7.81
CA VAL A 120 5.47 -18.92 -8.05
C VAL A 120 5.29 -20.12 -7.11
N ILE A 121 5.06 -19.88 -5.81
CA ILE A 121 4.84 -20.95 -4.81
C ILE A 121 3.53 -21.71 -5.11
N SER A 122 2.48 -20.99 -5.47
CA SER A 122 1.14 -21.57 -5.71
C SER A 122 1.00 -22.25 -7.07
N ALA A 123 1.98 -22.11 -7.97
CA ALA A 123 1.92 -22.64 -9.33
C ALA A 123 1.64 -24.17 -9.34
N PRO A 124 0.66 -24.64 -10.14
CA PRO A 124 0.39 -26.07 -10.32
C PRO A 124 1.60 -26.78 -10.92
N ALA A 125 1.83 -28.05 -10.58
CA ALA A 125 3.01 -28.79 -11.01
C ALA A 125 3.08 -28.93 -12.54
N GLU A 126 1.92 -28.96 -13.18
CA GLU A 126 1.71 -29.10 -14.61
C GLU A 126 2.08 -27.82 -15.38
N LEU A 127 2.12 -26.67 -14.69
CA LEU A 127 2.45 -25.36 -15.25
C LEU A 127 3.85 -24.87 -14.84
N ARG A 128 4.63 -25.69 -14.14
CA ARG A 128 6.00 -25.34 -13.73
C ARG A 128 6.98 -25.69 -14.83
N GLU A 129 7.79 -24.73 -15.23
CA GLU A 129 8.94 -25.00 -16.08
C GLU A 129 10.09 -25.64 -15.27
N PRO A 130 10.83 -26.60 -15.85
CA PRO A 130 12.08 -27.08 -15.26
C PRO A 130 13.03 -25.93 -14.97
N THR A 131 13.71 -25.95 -13.82
CA THR A 131 14.60 -24.88 -13.41
C THR A 131 15.87 -25.41 -12.76
N GLU A 132 17.01 -24.82 -13.14
CA GLU A 132 18.31 -25.03 -12.47
C GLU A 132 18.56 -24.00 -11.35
N SER A 133 17.63 -23.05 -11.16
CA SER A 133 17.76 -22.01 -10.13
C SER A 133 17.44 -22.58 -8.75
N ALA A 134 18.42 -22.57 -7.85
CA ALA A 134 18.23 -22.98 -6.46
C ALA A 134 17.11 -22.20 -5.75
N VAL A 135 16.94 -20.91 -6.08
CA VAL A 135 15.89 -20.06 -5.50
C VAL A 135 14.52 -20.51 -5.96
N VAL A 136 14.32 -20.69 -7.27
CA VAL A 136 13.02 -21.11 -7.82
C VAL A 136 12.69 -22.54 -7.39
N GLY A 137 13.69 -23.44 -7.40
CA GLY A 137 13.55 -24.80 -6.88
C GLY A 137 13.09 -24.83 -5.43
N ALA A 138 13.68 -23.99 -4.57
CA ALA A 138 13.25 -23.87 -3.16
C ALA A 138 11.81 -23.37 -3.03
N LEU A 139 11.39 -22.40 -3.86
CA LEU A 139 10.01 -21.90 -3.87
C LEU A 139 9.01 -22.97 -4.33
N TYR A 140 9.35 -23.76 -5.36
CA TYR A 140 8.51 -24.86 -5.85
C TYR A 140 8.38 -26.03 -4.88
N ALA A 141 9.36 -26.22 -4.00
CA ALA A 141 9.33 -27.22 -2.95
C ALA A 141 8.36 -26.89 -1.80
N LEU A 142 7.94 -25.62 -1.67
CA LEU A 142 6.99 -25.21 -0.65
C LEU A 142 5.58 -25.75 -0.96
N PRO A 143 4.77 -26.05 0.09
CA PRO A 143 3.39 -26.45 -0.10
C PRO A 143 2.58 -25.29 -0.70
N ARG A 144 1.71 -25.57 -1.67
CA ARG A 144 0.95 -24.54 -2.41
C ARG A 144 0.25 -23.49 -1.53
N PRO A 145 -0.39 -23.85 -0.38
CA PRO A 145 -1.01 -22.86 0.51
C PRO A 145 -0.03 -21.83 1.10
N ALA A 146 1.27 -22.14 1.18
CA ALA A 146 2.28 -21.19 1.66
C ALA A 146 2.42 -19.96 0.74
N GLY A 147 1.89 -19.99 -0.49
CA GLY A 147 1.92 -18.85 -1.41
C GLY A 147 1.20 -17.60 -0.89
N ILE A 148 0.30 -17.72 0.10
CA ILE A 148 -0.35 -16.57 0.73
C ILE A 148 0.54 -15.88 1.77
N VAL A 149 1.54 -16.57 2.29
CA VAL A 149 2.39 -16.05 3.38
C VAL A 149 3.20 -14.83 2.96
N PRO A 150 3.92 -14.83 1.81
CA PRO A 150 4.66 -13.64 1.37
C PRO A 150 3.80 -12.37 1.25
N PRO A 151 2.65 -12.35 0.54
CA PRO A 151 1.86 -11.13 0.41
C PRO A 151 1.24 -10.66 1.72
N VAL A 152 0.82 -11.57 2.59
CA VAL A 152 0.30 -11.20 3.92
C VAL A 152 1.40 -10.57 4.77
N ALA A 153 2.59 -11.16 4.79
CA ALA A 153 3.74 -10.61 5.51
C ALA A 153 4.13 -9.23 4.97
N ALA A 154 4.18 -9.04 3.64
CA ALA A 154 4.49 -7.76 3.04
C ALA A 154 3.41 -6.70 3.32
N ALA A 155 2.13 -7.06 3.30
CA ALA A 155 1.04 -6.17 3.69
C ALA A 155 1.18 -5.73 5.16
N ALA A 156 1.53 -6.65 6.06
CA ALA A 156 1.82 -6.33 7.45
C ALA A 156 3.03 -5.39 7.58
N VAL A 157 4.09 -5.58 6.78
CA VAL A 157 5.24 -4.67 6.73
C VAL A 157 4.82 -3.26 6.27
N VAL A 158 4.00 -3.13 5.23
CA VAL A 158 3.47 -1.83 4.78
C VAL A 158 2.74 -1.13 5.92
N PHE A 159 1.87 -1.85 6.62
CA PHE A 159 1.13 -1.31 7.77
C PHE A 159 2.05 -0.93 8.94
N ALA A 160 3.04 -1.77 9.25
CA ALA A 160 4.00 -1.51 10.32
C ALA A 160 4.90 -0.30 10.01
N VAL A 161 5.37 -0.16 8.77
CA VAL A 161 6.13 1.01 8.29
C VAL A 161 5.29 2.28 8.41
N HIS A 162 4.02 2.20 7.98
CA HIS A 162 3.08 3.31 8.12
C HIS A 162 2.91 3.74 9.57
N TYR A 163 2.66 2.79 10.47
CA TYR A 163 2.43 3.05 11.88
C TYR A 163 3.68 3.62 12.58
N ARG A 164 4.86 3.03 12.37
CA ARG A 164 6.11 3.43 13.03
C ARG A 164 6.66 4.80 12.64
N LEU A 165 6.31 5.28 11.44
CA LEU A 165 6.82 6.54 10.91
C LEU A 165 5.87 7.72 11.12
N ARG A 166 4.68 7.49 11.67
CA ARG A 166 3.84 8.55 12.19
C ARG A 166 4.46 9.13 13.46
N VAL A 167 4.36 10.46 13.62
CA VAL A 167 4.65 11.12 14.89
C VAL A 167 3.38 11.05 15.72
N THR A 168 3.50 10.63 16.98
CA THR A 168 2.41 10.65 17.96
C THR A 168 2.74 11.75 18.96
N ASP A 169 1.74 12.42 19.53
CA ASP A 169 1.93 13.61 20.38
C ASP A 169 2.95 13.41 21.53
N ASP A 170 3.14 12.18 22.01
CA ASP A 170 4.16 11.81 23.00
C ASP A 170 5.61 12.17 22.57
N GLY A 171 5.92 12.12 21.26
CA GLY A 171 7.23 12.49 20.73
C GLY A 171 7.40 13.99 20.47
N ALA A 172 6.29 14.75 20.41
CA ALA A 172 6.35 16.20 20.29
C ALA A 172 6.72 16.87 21.63
N ALA A 173 6.40 16.21 22.75
CA ALA A 173 6.82 16.65 24.08
C ALA A 173 8.33 16.50 24.31
N ASP A 174 8.96 15.45 23.77
CA ASP A 174 10.40 15.22 23.90
C ASP A 174 11.25 16.21 23.08
N ASP A 175 10.79 16.64 21.88
CA ASP A 175 11.50 17.64 21.06
C ASP A 175 11.32 19.08 21.58
N ALA A 176 10.22 19.38 22.30
CA ALA A 176 9.96 20.70 22.87
C ALA A 176 10.83 21.03 24.10
N GLY A 177 11.53 20.03 24.68
CA GLY A 177 12.46 20.24 25.80
C GLY A 177 13.87 20.73 25.39
N GLY A 178 14.14 20.88 24.10
CA GLY A 178 15.50 21.03 23.56
C GLY A 178 15.99 22.43 23.19
N THR A 179 15.17 23.48 23.17
CA THR A 179 15.64 24.83 22.79
C THR A 179 15.08 25.90 23.72
N GLY A 180 15.97 26.40 24.57
CA GLY A 180 15.72 27.47 25.52
C GLY A 180 15.70 28.88 24.91
N GLU A 181 15.42 29.78 25.84
CA GLU A 181 15.40 31.25 25.81
C GLU A 181 14.13 31.93 25.27
N PRO A 182 13.27 32.52 26.14
CA PRO A 182 12.23 33.45 25.72
C PRO A 182 12.86 34.79 25.27
N PRO A 183 12.29 35.49 24.28
CA PRO A 183 12.78 36.80 23.88
C PRO A 183 12.53 37.80 25.03
N THR A 184 13.61 38.30 25.61
CA THR A 184 13.61 39.52 26.42
C THR A 184 13.06 40.67 25.58
N SER A 185 11.82 41.06 25.87
CA SER A 185 11.25 42.35 25.50
C SER A 185 12.03 43.43 26.24
N ALA A 186 13.02 44.02 25.56
CA ALA A 186 13.63 45.26 25.98
C ALA A 186 12.83 46.43 25.40
N ASP A 187 12.52 47.33 26.32
CA ASP A 187 11.64 48.47 26.30
C ASP A 187 11.84 49.46 25.15
N ASP A 188 10.73 50.07 24.81
CA ASP A 188 10.54 51.18 23.89
C ASP A 188 10.88 52.49 24.61
N THR A 189 11.98 53.15 24.23
CA THR A 189 12.18 54.57 24.57
C THR A 189 12.82 55.32 23.40
N ALA A 190 11.98 55.82 22.51
CA ALA A 190 12.25 57.01 21.73
C ALA A 190 11.48 58.18 22.35
N ILE A 191 12.17 59.11 23.01
CA ILE A 191 11.73 60.51 23.13
C ILE A 191 12.99 61.39 23.01
N ASP A 192 13.08 62.06 21.85
CA ASP A 192 13.83 63.30 21.64
C ASP A 192 13.30 64.37 22.62
N ASP A 193 14.19 65.06 23.32
CA ASP A 193 14.06 66.50 23.60
C ASP A 193 15.42 67.08 24.07
N ASP A 194 15.69 68.28 23.55
CA ASP A 194 16.81 69.25 23.74
C ASP A 194 18.15 69.06 22.99
#